data_AF-A0A117KJ89-F1
#
_entry.id   AF-A0A117KJ89-F1
#
_cell.length_a   1.000
_cell.length_b   1.000
_cell.length_c   1.000
_cell.angle_alpha   90.00
_cell.angle_beta   90.00
_cell.angle_gamma   90.00
#
_symmetry.space_group_name_H-M   'P 1'
#
loop_
_entity.id
_entity.type
_entity.pdbx_description
1 polymer ?
#
loop_
_entity_poly.entity_id
_entity_poly.type
_entity_poly.pdbx_seq_one_letter_code
_entity_poly.pdbx_strand_id
1 'polypeptide(L)'
;MNVSNAKKMSIRQLFAPALLAIAIAPLALTAQAYSHGDREGRGADFERMEERMEEHRQAVYDRADISEEKQAELNAAHAEHREAMRALREEHRERVADILSDEEQEALRNAMREAHEEYRGKHGKRGRYNENSDHANTDSESTDSD
;
A
#
# COMPACT_ATOMS: atom_id res chain seq x y z
N MET A 1 -6.42 -60.78 -27.73
CA MET A 1 -7.77 -60.47 -27.21
C MET A 1 -7.62 -59.81 -25.84
N ASN A 2 -8.48 -58.83 -25.57
CA ASN A 2 -8.78 -58.17 -24.29
C ASN A 2 -8.03 -56.86 -23.96
N VAL A 3 -8.59 -55.78 -24.50
CA VAL A 3 -8.57 -54.41 -23.96
C VAL A 3 -9.43 -54.34 -22.69
N SER A 4 -8.93 -53.73 -21.63
CA SER A 4 -9.73 -53.16 -20.53
C SER A 4 -8.91 -52.06 -19.85
N ASN A 5 -9.01 -50.81 -20.33
CA ASN A 5 -9.82 -49.74 -19.73
C ASN A 5 -9.52 -49.47 -18.25
N ALA A 6 -8.58 -48.56 -17.98
CA ALA A 6 -8.46 -47.87 -16.69
C ALA A 6 -8.61 -46.36 -16.90
N LYS A 7 -9.89 -45.95 -16.81
CA LYS A 7 -10.40 -44.70 -16.25
C LYS A 7 -9.53 -43.43 -16.43
N LYS A 8 -9.77 -42.72 -17.53
CA LYS A 8 -9.38 -41.32 -17.71
C LYS A 8 -10.21 -40.47 -16.74
N MET A 9 -9.61 -39.96 -15.66
CA MET A 9 -10.29 -39.04 -14.75
C MET A 9 -10.47 -37.70 -15.47
N SER A 10 -11.74 -37.39 -15.78
CA SER A 10 -12.18 -36.23 -16.55
C SER A 10 -12.00 -34.93 -15.75
N ILE A 11 -11.30 -33.97 -16.36
CA ILE A 11 -11.03 -32.59 -15.90
C ILE A 11 -12.33 -31.72 -15.79
N ARG A 12 -13.52 -32.33 -15.84
CA ARG A 12 -14.82 -31.62 -15.91
C ARG A 12 -15.63 -31.59 -14.61
N GLN A 13 -15.00 -31.76 -13.45
CA GLN A 13 -15.74 -31.80 -12.16
C GLN A 13 -15.14 -30.95 -11.02
N LEU A 14 -14.39 -29.88 -11.33
CA LEU A 14 -13.94 -28.91 -10.32
C LEU A 14 -14.43 -27.48 -10.60
N PHE A 15 -15.67 -27.33 -11.07
CA PHE A 15 -16.37 -26.04 -11.09
C PHE A 15 -17.64 -26.14 -10.25
N ALA A 16 -17.52 -25.80 -8.97
CA ALA A 16 -18.65 -25.42 -8.14
C ALA A 16 -18.31 -24.08 -7.46
N PRO A 17 -18.72 -22.93 -8.03
CA PRO A 17 -18.54 -21.64 -7.41
C PRO A 17 -19.64 -21.47 -6.34
N ALA A 18 -19.33 -21.83 -5.11
CA ALA A 18 -20.18 -21.44 -3.98
C ALA A 18 -19.96 -19.94 -3.71
N LEU A 19 -20.94 -19.13 -4.08
CA LEU A 19 -21.02 -17.70 -3.79
C LEU A 19 -21.20 -17.49 -2.27
N LEU A 20 -20.10 -17.31 -1.55
CA LEU A 20 -20.14 -16.87 -0.16
C LEU A 20 -20.10 -15.35 -0.12
N ALA A 21 -21.28 -14.75 -0.03
CA ALA A 21 -21.47 -13.32 0.20
C ALA A 21 -21.00 -12.98 1.63
N ILE A 22 -19.76 -12.53 1.76
CA ILE A 22 -19.27 -11.90 2.99
C ILE A 22 -19.66 -10.42 2.92
N ALA A 23 -20.51 -10.00 3.85
CA ALA A 23 -20.89 -8.62 4.04
C ALA A 23 -19.63 -7.76 4.27
N ILE A 24 -19.38 -6.86 3.34
CA ILE A 24 -18.33 -5.85 3.46
C ILE A 24 -18.85 -4.81 4.46
N ALA A 25 -18.49 -4.97 5.73
CA ALA A 25 -18.57 -3.86 6.68
C ALA A 25 -17.46 -2.86 6.30
N PRO A 26 -17.76 -1.56 6.10
CA PRO A 26 -16.72 -0.56 5.95
C PRO A 26 -16.10 -0.30 7.33
N LEU A 27 -15.10 -1.10 7.70
CA LEU A 27 -14.14 -0.67 8.70
C LEU A 27 -13.37 0.50 8.08
N ALA A 28 -13.78 1.72 8.46
CA ALA A 28 -13.09 2.94 8.12
C ALA A 28 -11.70 2.91 8.77
N LEU A 29 -10.73 2.33 8.07
CA LEU A 29 -9.32 2.46 8.36
C LEU A 29 -8.95 3.91 8.05
N THR A 30 -8.92 4.76 9.08
CA THR A 30 -8.37 6.12 8.97
C THR A 30 -6.85 6.00 8.82
N ALA A 31 -6.40 5.86 7.57
CA ALA A 31 -5.01 6.03 7.21
C ALA A 31 -4.63 7.51 7.40
N GLN A 32 -4.13 7.83 8.59
CA GLN A 32 -3.53 9.13 8.86
C GLN A 32 -2.16 9.19 8.18
N ALA A 33 -2.15 9.47 6.88
CA ALA A 33 -0.94 9.76 6.13
C ALA A 33 -0.46 11.16 6.54
N TYR A 34 0.42 11.21 7.54
CA TYR A 34 1.20 12.41 7.83
C TYR A 34 2.05 12.70 6.59
N SER A 35 1.73 13.80 5.92
CA SER A 35 2.41 14.30 4.74
C SER A 35 3.85 14.68 5.11
N HIS A 36 4.83 13.89 4.67
CA HIS A 36 6.24 14.27 4.73
C HIS A 36 6.68 14.89 3.41
N GLY A 37 7.23 16.12 3.52
CA GLY A 37 7.81 16.91 2.44
C GLY A 37 9.10 16.33 1.87
N ASP A 38 9.55 16.99 0.82
CA ASP A 38 10.50 16.52 -0.18
C ASP A 38 11.89 16.09 0.34
N ARG A 39 12.22 14.85 -0.08
CA ARG A 39 13.49 14.19 -0.38
C ARG A 39 14.75 15.06 -0.54
N GLU A 40 15.76 14.82 0.31
CA GLU A 40 17.20 14.78 -0.04
C GLU A 40 17.93 13.80 0.91
N GLY A 41 18.44 12.64 0.43
CA GLY A 41 19.20 11.70 1.27
C GLY A 41 19.08 10.19 0.94
N ARG A 42 19.22 9.77 -0.33
CA ARG A 42 18.90 8.38 -0.76
C ARG A 42 19.77 7.22 -0.19
N GLY A 43 20.77 7.47 0.67
CA GLY A 43 21.66 6.42 1.19
C GLY A 43 21.59 6.22 2.70
N ALA A 44 21.84 7.28 3.48
CA ALA A 44 21.84 7.23 4.95
C ALA A 44 20.43 7.12 5.57
N ASP A 45 19.39 7.41 4.80
CA ASP A 45 18.01 7.35 5.29
C ASP A 45 17.36 5.99 5.16
N PHE A 46 17.96 5.02 4.46
CA PHE A 46 17.30 3.73 4.23
C PHE A 46 17.22 2.90 5.51
N GLU A 47 18.35 2.68 6.19
CA GLU A 47 18.39 1.97 7.48
C GLU A 47 17.51 2.69 8.52
N ARG A 48 17.65 4.01 8.60
CA ARG A 48 16.82 4.85 9.49
C ARG A 48 15.33 4.83 9.13
N MET A 49 14.98 4.62 7.85
CA MET A 49 13.60 4.47 7.42
C MET A 49 13.07 3.08 7.76
N GLU A 50 13.89 2.05 7.59
CA GLU A 50 13.56 0.69 7.97
C GLU A 50 13.29 0.62 9.47
N GLU A 51 14.17 1.17 10.32
CA GLU A 51 13.96 1.30 11.76
C GLU A 51 12.62 1.95 12.09
N ARG A 52 12.28 3.10 11.47
CA ARG A 52 10.98 3.76 11.68
C ARG A 52 9.79 2.90 11.26
N MET A 53 9.93 2.11 10.18
CA MET A 53 8.87 1.22 9.71
C MET A 53 8.71 0.01 10.63
N GLU A 54 9.80 -0.47 11.23
CA GLU A 54 9.78 -1.51 12.25
C GLU A 54 9.11 -1.00 13.53
N GLU A 55 9.51 0.16 14.03
CA GLU A 55 8.87 0.82 15.17
C GLU A 55 7.36 0.99 14.94
N HIS A 56 6.97 1.47 13.75
CA HIS A 56 5.57 1.63 13.40
C HIS A 56 4.82 0.29 13.37
N ARG A 57 5.43 -0.76 12.83
CA ARG A 57 4.84 -2.10 12.77
C ARG A 57 4.63 -2.68 14.17
N GLN A 58 5.61 -2.52 15.06
CA GLN A 58 5.49 -2.95 16.45
C GLN A 58 4.38 -2.19 17.19
N ALA A 59 4.31 -0.87 17.02
CA ALA A 59 3.23 -0.07 17.61
C ALA A 59 1.83 -0.50 17.14
N VAL A 60 1.69 -0.98 15.90
CA VAL A 60 0.44 -1.54 15.38
C VAL A 60 0.12 -2.88 16.02
N TYR A 61 1.11 -3.75 16.22
CA TYR A 61 0.92 -5.04 16.89
C TYR A 61 0.53 -4.88 18.36
N ASP A 62 1.18 -3.97 19.07
CA ASP A 62 0.87 -3.64 20.46
C ASP A 62 -0.56 -3.09 20.59
N ARG A 63 -0.95 -2.18 19.69
CA ARG A 63 -2.32 -1.62 19.65
C ARG A 63 -3.38 -2.69 19.40
N ALA A 64 -3.03 -3.76 18.71
CA ALA A 64 -3.92 -4.88 18.39
C ALA A 64 -3.85 -6.01 19.42
N ASP A 65 -3.10 -5.85 20.51
CA ASP A 65 -2.86 -6.86 21.55
C ASP A 65 -2.40 -8.22 20.96
N ILE A 66 -1.58 -8.18 19.91
CA ILE A 66 -1.05 -9.39 19.27
C ILE A 66 0.10 -9.94 20.13
N SER A 67 -0.03 -11.21 20.54
CA SER A 67 1.03 -11.91 21.29
C SER A 67 2.36 -11.97 20.53
N GLU A 68 3.48 -11.88 21.24
CA GLU A 68 4.84 -11.93 20.67
C GLU A 68 5.07 -13.10 19.70
N GLU A 69 4.55 -14.30 20.02
CA GLU A 69 4.64 -15.48 19.15
C GLU A 69 4.03 -15.22 17.76
N LYS A 70 2.81 -14.65 17.73
CA LYS A 70 2.12 -14.29 16.48
C LYS A 70 2.78 -13.10 15.78
N GLN A 71 3.34 -12.16 16.52
CA GLN A 71 4.12 -11.07 15.91
C GLN A 71 5.33 -11.62 15.16
N ALA A 72 6.04 -12.59 15.75
CA ALA A 72 7.18 -13.26 15.11
C ALA A 72 6.77 -14.00 13.83
N GLU A 73 5.66 -14.75 13.86
CA GLU A 73 5.12 -15.43 12.68
C GLU A 73 4.73 -14.44 11.56
N LEU A 74 4.05 -13.34 11.91
CA LEU A 74 3.68 -12.31 10.94
C LEU A 74 4.91 -11.62 10.34
N ASN A 75 5.91 -11.30 11.17
CA ASN A 75 7.16 -10.72 10.71
C ASN A 75 7.90 -11.65 9.75
N ALA A 76 7.94 -12.95 10.03
CA ALA A 76 8.53 -13.95 9.15
C ALA A 76 7.78 -14.01 7.81
N ALA A 77 6.45 -14.09 7.83
CA ALA A 77 5.64 -14.09 6.61
C ALA A 77 5.83 -12.81 5.77
N HIS A 78 5.95 -11.65 6.41
CA HIS A 78 6.26 -10.40 5.72
C HIS A 78 7.66 -10.39 5.12
N ALA A 79 8.67 -10.94 5.81
CA ALA A 79 10.02 -11.06 5.29
C ALA A 79 10.06 -11.94 4.04
N GLU A 80 9.46 -13.14 4.09
CA GLU A 80 9.35 -14.05 2.96
C GLU A 80 8.65 -13.39 1.77
N HIS A 81 7.54 -12.69 2.02
CA HIS A 81 6.83 -11.97 0.96
C HIS A 81 7.69 -10.87 0.33
N ARG A 82 8.44 -10.10 1.13
CA ARG A 82 9.35 -9.06 0.60
C ARG A 82 10.43 -9.67 -0.29
N GLU A 83 11.01 -10.79 0.12
CA GLU A 83 12.03 -11.50 -0.65
C GLU A 83 11.46 -12.04 -1.97
N ALA A 84 10.30 -12.70 -1.93
CA ALA A 84 9.64 -13.19 -3.13
C ALA A 84 9.32 -12.06 -4.13
N MET A 85 8.81 -10.94 -3.63
CA MET A 85 8.54 -9.76 -4.47
C MET A 85 9.82 -9.09 -4.98
N ARG A 86 10.93 -9.16 -4.24
CA ARG A 86 12.23 -8.67 -4.71
C ARG A 86 12.74 -9.52 -5.87
N ALA A 87 12.68 -10.84 -5.74
CA ALA A 87 13.08 -11.77 -6.81
C ALA A 87 12.24 -11.55 -8.08
N LEU A 88 10.92 -11.44 -7.93
CA LEU A 88 10.02 -11.18 -9.06
C LEU A 88 10.31 -9.85 -9.76
N ARG A 89 10.63 -8.79 -9.00
CA ARG A 89 11.00 -7.49 -9.58
C ARG A 89 12.30 -7.56 -10.35
N GLU A 90 13.28 -8.33 -9.86
CA GLU A 90 14.56 -8.50 -10.56
C GLU A 90 14.36 -9.28 -11.87
N GLU A 91 13.62 -10.40 -11.84
CA GLU A 91 13.28 -11.15 -13.06
C GLU A 91 12.55 -10.26 -14.08
N HIS A 92 11.59 -9.46 -13.61
CA HIS A 92 10.87 -8.54 -14.48
C HIS A 92 11.80 -7.49 -15.10
N ARG A 93 12.74 -6.96 -14.31
CA ARG A 93 13.72 -5.98 -14.79
C ARG A 93 14.63 -6.60 -15.85
N GLU A 94 15.12 -7.81 -15.63
CA GLU A 94 15.94 -8.55 -16.59
C GLU A 94 15.17 -8.77 -17.90
N ARG A 95 13.93 -9.26 -17.82
CA ARG A 95 13.06 -9.43 -19.01
C ARG A 95 12.83 -8.11 -19.76
N VAL A 96 12.71 -6.98 -19.06
CA VAL A 96 12.59 -5.67 -19.71
C VAL A 96 13.89 -5.28 -20.40
N ALA A 97 15.04 -5.54 -19.80
CA ALA A 97 16.35 -5.26 -20.40
C ALA A 97 16.65 -6.13 -21.63
N ASP A 98 16.09 -7.33 -21.69
CA ASP A 98 16.17 -8.18 -22.89
C ASP A 98 15.35 -7.64 -24.07
N ILE A 99 14.28 -6.89 -23.78
CA ILE A 99 13.35 -6.38 -24.80
C ILE A 99 13.70 -4.96 -25.23
N LEU A 100 14.11 -4.11 -24.27
CA LEU A 100 14.33 -2.68 -24.45
C LEU A 100 15.78 -2.33 -24.15
N SER A 101 16.39 -1.56 -25.05
CA SER A 101 17.68 -0.92 -24.77
C SER A 101 17.58 0.03 -23.59
N ASP A 102 18.72 0.37 -22.97
CA ASP A 102 18.76 1.29 -21.84
C ASP A 102 18.14 2.66 -22.17
N GLU A 103 18.36 3.15 -23.40
CA GLU A 103 17.80 4.41 -23.90
C GLU A 103 16.25 4.35 -24.00
N GLU A 104 15.71 3.25 -24.52
CA GLU A 104 14.27 3.03 -24.61
C GLU A 104 13.62 2.86 -23.23
N GLN A 105 14.30 2.19 -22.30
CA GLN A 105 13.84 2.07 -20.91
C GLN A 105 13.76 3.43 -20.23
N GLU A 106 14.77 4.29 -20.43
CA GLU A 106 14.76 5.65 -19.88
C GLU A 106 13.65 6.50 -20.49
N ALA A 107 13.49 6.45 -21.81
CA ALA A 107 12.40 7.14 -22.52
C ALA A 107 11.02 6.70 -22.00
N LEU A 108 10.81 5.38 -21.83
CA LEU A 108 9.57 4.83 -21.28
C LEU A 108 9.32 5.31 -19.84
N ARG A 109 10.34 5.27 -18.98
CA ARG A 109 10.22 5.75 -17.58
C ARG A 109 9.87 7.22 -17.50
N ASN A 110 10.47 8.05 -18.36
CA ASN A 110 10.16 9.48 -18.42
C ASN A 110 8.72 9.73 -18.89
N ALA A 111 8.28 9.05 -19.95
CA ALA A 111 6.91 9.14 -20.44
C ALA A 111 5.87 8.69 -19.39
N MET A 112 6.13 7.58 -18.69
CA MET A 112 5.25 7.10 -17.61
C MET A 112 5.19 8.09 -16.44
N ARG A 113 6.32 8.71 -16.07
CA ARG A 113 6.37 9.73 -15.02
C ARG A 113 5.52 10.94 -15.40
N GLU A 114 5.68 11.47 -16.61
CA GLU A 114 4.91 12.60 -17.13
C GLU A 114 3.41 12.28 -17.16
N ALA A 115 3.02 11.12 -17.67
CA ALA A 115 1.63 10.69 -17.68
C ALA A 115 1.04 10.56 -16.27
N HIS A 116 1.83 10.10 -15.29
CA HIS A 116 1.40 10.02 -13.90
C HIS A 116 1.23 11.40 -13.26
N GLU A 117 2.13 12.33 -13.54
CA GLU A 117 2.06 13.72 -13.09
C GLU A 117 0.85 14.45 -13.68
N GLU A 118 0.58 14.25 -14.97
CA GLU A 118 -0.61 14.77 -15.64
C GLU A 118 -1.90 14.22 -14.99
N TYR A 119 -1.94 12.91 -14.74
CA TYR A 119 -3.10 12.27 -14.11
C TYR A 119 -3.33 12.76 -12.67
N ARG A 120 -2.27 12.89 -11.87
CA ARG A 120 -2.36 13.47 -10.52
C ARG A 120 -2.74 14.95 -10.54
N GLY A 121 -2.21 15.74 -11.47
CA GLY A 121 -2.55 17.15 -11.64
C GLY A 121 -4.03 17.36 -11.95
N LYS A 122 -4.65 16.46 -12.72
CA LYS A 122 -6.07 16.49 -13.07
C LYS A 122 -7.00 16.05 -11.93
N HIS A 123 -6.56 15.12 -11.07
CA HIS A 123 -7.39 14.59 -9.97
C HIS A 123 -7.08 15.17 -8.57
N GLY A 124 -5.99 15.94 -8.40
CA GLY A 124 -5.54 16.47 -7.11
C GLY A 124 -6.13 17.82 -6.67
N LYS A 125 -7.04 18.43 -7.44
CA LYS A 125 -7.59 19.78 -7.18
C LYS A 125 -9.08 19.81 -6.82
N ARG A 126 -9.63 18.76 -6.20
CA ARG A 126 -10.98 18.81 -5.58
C ARG A 126 -10.90 18.47 -4.10
N GLY A 127 -10.98 19.51 -3.25
CA GLY A 127 -11.18 19.34 -1.81
C GLY A 127 -10.37 20.24 -0.87
N ARG A 128 -10.27 21.55 -1.13
CA ARG A 128 -10.11 22.54 -0.05
C ARG A 128 -11.18 23.61 -0.22
N TYR A 129 -12.38 23.30 0.26
CA TYR A 129 -13.40 24.30 0.56
C TYR A 129 -14.08 23.87 1.87
N ASN A 130 -13.78 24.63 2.92
CA ASN A 130 -14.41 24.66 4.24
C ASN A 130 -13.76 25.92 4.84
N GLU A 131 -14.28 27.15 4.69
CA GLU A 131 -15.61 27.69 4.97
C GLU A 131 -16.26 27.13 6.24
N ASN A 132 -15.69 27.56 7.36
CA ASN A 132 -16.31 27.82 8.67
C ASN A 132 -15.15 28.30 9.56
N SER A 133 -15.15 29.47 10.20
CA SER A 133 -16.26 30.30 10.63
C SER A 133 -15.68 31.64 11.06
N ASP A 134 -15.91 32.67 10.26
CA ASP A 134 -16.21 33.98 10.83
C ASP A 134 -17.56 33.87 11.56
N HIS A 135 -17.70 34.59 12.68
CA HIS A 135 -18.88 34.85 13.52
C HIS A 135 -18.85 34.28 14.96
N ALA A 136 -19.12 35.21 15.89
CA ALA A 136 -19.38 35.14 17.33
C ALA A 136 -18.13 35.14 18.25
N ASN A 137 -17.81 36.17 19.04
CA ASN A 137 -18.58 37.34 19.50
C ASN A 137 -17.63 38.49 19.86
N THR A 138 -17.91 39.66 19.31
CA THR A 138 -17.87 40.91 20.07
C THR A 138 -18.96 40.84 21.14
N ASP A 139 -18.65 41.31 22.35
CA ASP A 139 -19.54 41.76 23.43
C ASP A 139 -19.26 41.09 24.79
N SER A 140 -18.37 41.70 25.57
CA SER A 140 -18.64 41.99 26.98
C SER A 140 -17.60 42.99 27.50
N GLU A 141 -17.97 44.26 27.41
CA GLU A 141 -17.38 45.37 28.13
C GLU A 141 -17.77 45.30 29.63
N SER A 142 -16.83 45.63 30.51
CA SER A 142 -16.98 46.05 31.92
C SER A 142 -17.52 45.06 32.98
N THR A 143 -16.71 44.78 34.02
CA THR A 143 -17.00 45.12 35.44
C THR A 143 -15.85 44.69 36.39
N ASP A 144 -15.27 45.69 37.05
CA ASP A 144 -14.71 45.80 38.41
C ASP A 144 -14.12 44.63 39.25
N SER A 145 -13.13 45.04 40.08
CA SER A 145 -12.54 44.43 41.32
C SER A 145 -11.35 43.48 41.09
N ASP A 146 -10.18 43.57 41.74
CA ASP A 146 -9.75 44.17 43.02
C ASP A 146 -8.54 45.11 42.88
#